data_AF-A0A954H1B0-F1
#
_entry.id   AF-A0A954H1B0-F1
#
_cell.length_a   1.000
_cell.length_b   1.000
_cell.length_c   1.000
_cell.angle_alpha   90.00
_cell.angle_beta   90.00
_cell.angle_gamma   90.00
#
_symmetry.space_group_name_H-M   'P 1'
#
loop_
_entity.id
_entity.type
_entity.pdbx_description
1 polymer ?
#
loop_
_entity_poly.entity_id
_entity_poly.type
_entity_poly.pdbx_seq_one_letter_code
_entity_poly.pdbx_strand_id
1 'polypeptide(L)' 'MNWFETLTGVREESPEQVRRSFRIEGNRLTSLANGQSWQFGNLETPSLEELRTRAASIASAGNLSLRE' A
#
# COMPACT_ATOMS: atom_id res chain seq x y z
N MET A 1 -11.42 17.69 8.67
CA MET A 1 -10.43 16.60 8.65
C MET A 1 -10.49 15.91 7.30
N ASN A 2 -9.37 15.78 6.60
CA ASN A 2 -9.29 14.93 5.42
C ASN A 2 -9.05 13.47 5.88
N TRP A 3 -9.33 12.51 5.01
CA TRP A 3 -9.12 11.09 5.33
C TRP A 3 -7.64 10.78 5.64
N PHE A 4 -6.72 11.52 5.05
CA PHE A 4 -5.27 11.34 5.19
C PHE A 4 -4.76 11.69 6.59
N GLU A 5 -5.18 12.82 7.14
CA GLU A 5 -4.85 13.30 8.48
C GLU A 5 -5.45 12.35 9.53
N THR A 6 -6.67 11.86 9.32
CA THR A 6 -7.26 10.83 10.19
C THR A 6 -6.46 9.53 10.17
N LEU A 7 -5.98 9.10 9.00
CA LEU A 7 -5.21 7.87 8.86
C LEU A 7 -3.79 7.99 9.39
N THR A 8 -3.11 9.09 9.08
CA THR A 8 -1.66 9.22 9.28
C THR A 8 -1.28 10.13 10.44
N GLY A 9 -2.22 10.90 10.97
CA GLY A 9 -1.97 11.97 11.93
C GLY A 9 -1.26 13.19 11.33
N VAL A 10 -1.05 13.22 10.01
CA VAL A 10 -0.30 14.28 9.32
C VAL A 10 -1.28 15.22 8.62
N ARG A 11 -1.25 16.50 8.99
CA ARG A 11 -1.89 17.56 8.21
C ARG A 11 -1.05 17.79 6.96
N GLU A 12 -1.63 17.55 5.79
CA GLU A 12 -0.93 17.75 4.51
C GLU A 12 -0.83 19.24 4.19
N GLU A 13 0.38 19.80 4.29
CA GLU A 13 0.67 21.20 3.95
C GLU A 13 1.60 21.35 2.75
N SER A 14 2.57 20.44 2.61
CA SER A 14 3.49 20.39 1.48
C SER A 14 4.09 18.99 1.31
N PRO A 15 4.47 18.59 0.08
CA PRO A 15 5.04 17.27 -0.16
C PRO A 15 6.34 17.01 0.61
N GLU A 16 7.16 18.04 0.84
CA GLU A 16 8.38 17.93 1.64
C GLU A 16 8.08 17.71 3.12
N GLN A 17 7.06 18.40 3.68
CA GLN A 17 6.63 18.21 5.06
C GLN A 17 6.09 16.80 5.26
N VAL A 18 5.21 16.33 4.36
CA VAL A 18 4.70 14.96 4.37
C VAL A 18 5.86 13.96 4.37
N ARG A 19 6.80 14.05 3.42
CA ARG A 19 7.96 13.14 3.34
C ARG A 19 8.79 13.09 4.62
N ARG A 20 8.95 14.22 5.32
CA ARG A 20 9.68 14.28 6.61
C ARG A 20 8.90 13.65 7.76
N SER A 21 7.59 13.60 7.68
CA SER A 21 6.72 13.00 8.69
C SER A 21 6.64 11.48 8.60
N PHE A 22 7.20 10.84 7.58
CA PHE A 22 7.21 9.39 7.45
C PHE A 22 8.64 8.82 7.37
N ARG A 23 8.78 7.60 7.90
CA ARG A 23 9.98 6.78 7.78
C ARG A 23 9.65 5.53 6.97
N ILE A 24 10.48 5.22 5.97
CA ILE A 24 10.33 4.02 5.15
C ILE A 24 11.46 3.04 5.49
N GLU A 25 11.10 1.82 5.85
CA GLU A 25 12.03 0.72 6.14
C GLU A 25 11.57 -0.54 5.39
N GLY A 26 12.25 -0.85 4.28
CA GLY A 26 11.83 -1.89 3.35
C GLY A 26 10.45 -1.60 2.77
N ASN A 27 9.50 -2.53 2.97
CA ASN A 27 8.10 -2.40 2.56
C ASN A 27 7.19 -1.85 3.67
N ARG A 28 7.77 -1.22 4.70
CA ARG A 28 7.03 -0.63 5.81
C ARG A 28 7.13 0.89 5.80
N LEU A 29 5.98 1.55 5.84
CA LEU A 29 5.83 2.98 6.01
C LEU A 29 5.39 3.25 7.45
N THR A 30 6.12 4.07 8.19
CA THR A 30 5.80 4.45 9.57
C THR A 30 5.57 5.94 9.64
N SER A 31 4.41 6.37 10.17
CA SER A 31 4.16 7.77 10.50
C SER A 31 4.87 8.13 11.79
N LEU A 32 5.69 9.18 11.73
CA LEU A 32 6.35 9.74 12.91
C LEU A 32 5.40 10.64 13.72
N ALA A 33 4.25 11.04 13.15
CA ALA A 33 3.28 11.90 13.82
C ALA A 33 2.40 11.13 14.81
N ASN A 34 1.98 9.92 14.47
CA ASN A 34 1.09 9.10 15.30
C ASN A 34 1.65 7.71 15.66
N GLY A 35 2.84 7.35 15.16
CA GLY A 35 3.50 6.08 15.43
C GLY A 35 2.90 4.86 14.71
N GLN A 36 1.86 5.05 13.88
CA GLN A 36 1.25 3.96 13.12
C GLN A 36 2.15 3.53 11.96
N SER A 37 2.07 2.25 11.60
CA SER A 37 2.83 1.71 10.47
C SER A 37 1.97 0.84 9.56
N TRP A 38 2.27 0.90 8.27
CA TRP A 38 1.57 0.18 7.21
C TRP A 38 2.57 -0.57 6.34
N GLN A 39 2.14 -1.70 5.80
CA GLN A 39 2.90 -2.43 4.80
C GLN A 39 2.41 -2.04 3.41
N PHE A 40 3.34 -1.77 2.49
CA PHE A 40 3.03 -1.45 1.10
C PHE A 40 3.73 -2.42 0.15
N GLY A 41 3.04 -2.76 -0.93
CA GLY A 41 3.57 -3.58 -2.02
C GLY A 41 4.05 -2.73 -3.20
N ASN A 42 4.63 -3.40 -4.20
CA ASN A 42 4.90 -2.79 -5.49
C ASN A 42 3.69 -2.97 -6.40
N LEU A 43 3.19 -1.88 -6.97
CA LEU A 43 2.16 -1.96 -7.99
C LEU A 43 2.82 -2.28 -9.34
N GLU A 44 2.44 -3.39 -9.95
CA GLU A 44 2.89 -3.79 -11.28
C GLU A 44 1.69 -3.88 -12.22
N THR A 45 1.93 -3.59 -13.51
CA THR A 45 0.96 -3.80 -14.58
C THR A 45 1.51 -4.82 -15.58
N PRO A 46 1.65 -6.10 -15.20
CA PRO A 46 2.17 -7.13 -16.09
C PRO A 46 1.20 -7.38 -17.25
N SER A 47 1.72 -7.92 -18.35
CA SER A 47 0.85 -8.45 -19.41
C SER A 47 0.00 -9.63 -18.89
N LEU A 48 -1.10 -9.92 -19.58
CA LEU A 48 -1.95 -11.06 -19.25
C LEU A 48 -1.15 -12.38 -19.25
N GLU A 49 -0.22 -12.55 -20.20
CA GLU A 49 0.63 -13.74 -20.32
C GLU A 49 1.54 -13.91 -19.11
N GLU A 50 2.24 -12.85 -18.71
CA GLU A 50 3.09 -12.86 -17.52
C GLU A 50 2.27 -13.15 -16.25
N LEU A 51 1.10 -12.52 -16.11
CA LEU A 51 0.24 -12.75 -14.94
C LEU A 51 -0.22 -14.21 -14.86
N ARG A 52 -0.64 -14.81 -15.99
CA ARG A 52 -1.02 -16.23 -16.05
C ARG A 52 0.15 -17.14 -15.66
N THR A 53 1.36 -16.83 -16.12
CA THR A 53 2.58 -17.59 -15.80
C THR A 53 2.91 -17.49 -14.30
N ARG A 54 2.88 -16.27 -13.72
CA ARG A 54 3.12 -16.05 -12.29
C ARG A 54 2.06 -16.74 -11.42
N ALA A 55 0.79 -16.66 -11.82
CA ALA A 55 -0.33 -17.25 -11.08
C ALA A 55 -0.38 -18.78 -11.16
N ALA A 56 0.20 -19.41 -12.18
CA ALA A 56 0.20 -20.86 -12.33
C ALA A 56 0.86 -21.60 -11.15
N SER A 57 1.77 -20.94 -10.43
CA SER A 57 2.43 -21.49 -9.23
C SER A 57 1.63 -21.30 -7.94
N ILE A 58 0.49 -20.60 -7.99
CA ILE A 58 -0.34 -20.30 -6.82
C ILE A 58 -1.41 -21.40 -6.70
N ALA A 59 -1.07 -22.49 -6.01
CA ALA A 59 -1.91 -23.69 -5.87
C ALA A 59 -3.00 -23.61 -4.77
N SER A 60 -3.62 -22.44 -4.57
CA SER A 60 -4.71 -22.30 -3.60
C SER A 60 -5.96 -21.73 -4.26
N ALA A 61 -6.93 -22.61 -4.50
CA ALA A 61 -8.27 -22.21 -4.91
C ALA A 61 -8.97 -21.58 -3.69
N GLY A 62 -8.84 -20.27 -3.53
CA GLY A 62 -9.69 -19.50 -2.63
C GLY A 62 -11.10 -19.34 -3.22
N ASN A 63 -12.12 -19.19 -2.37
CA ASN A 63 -13.46 -18.86 -2.83
C ASN A 63 -13.52 -17.38 -3.22
N LEU A 64 -13.35 -17.08 -4.52
CA LEU A 64 -13.61 -15.76 -5.07
C LEU A 64 -15.07 -15.70 -5.55
N SER A 65 -15.86 -14.76 -5.02
CA SER A 65 -17.19 -14.45 -5.54
C SER A 65 -17.19 -13.02 -6.06
N LEU A 66 -17.38 -12.86 -7.38
CA LEU A 66 -17.64 -11.55 -7.98
C LEU A 66 -19.15 -11.32 -7.94
N ARG A 67 -19.57 -10.21 -7.33
CA ARG A 67 -20.93 -9.69 -7.49
C ARG A 67 -20.84 -8.50 -8.44
N GLU A 68 -21.63 -8.54 -9.50
CA GLU A 68 -21.90 -7.42 -10.39
C GLU A 68 -22.91 -6.45 -9.75
#